data_AF-A0AAD1M5T6-F1
#
_entry.id   AF-A0AAD1M5T6-F1
#
_cell.length_a   1.000
_cell.length_b   1.000
_cell.length_c   1.000
_cell.angle_alpha   90.00
_cell.angle_beta   90.00
_cell.angle_gamma   90.00
#
_symmetry.space_group_name_H-M   'P 1'
#
loop_
_entity.id
_entity.type
_entity.pdbx_description
1 polymer ?
#
loop_
_entity_poly.entity_id
_entity_poly.type
_entity_poly.pdbx_seq_one_letter_code
_entity_poly.pdbx_strand_id
1 'polypeptide(L)'
;MLESGGPAAVTLREVGARAGVSRGAPYGHFTDKEALLTAVAAQGWERLGDEMQRLKDDSALAPREALRRTLLSVITLSRRSPHLYQLMFTRPVGDPEAVVRAAQRMCDHFLGIVSAVVGDEEASRHAAILLTGAHGAAGVETTGLLDTDKWRTTAEELIDILLATIAKPSRRR
;
A
#
# COMPACT_ATOMS: atom_id res chain seq x y z
N MET A 1 -18.15 -1.56 7.21
CA MET A 1 -18.21 -3.03 7.25
C MET A 1 -16.80 -3.60 7.31
N LEU A 2 -16.02 -3.44 6.24
CA LEU A 2 -14.60 -3.84 6.24
C LEU A 2 -13.82 -3.17 7.38
N GLU A 3 -13.97 -1.85 7.56
CA GLU A 3 -13.29 -1.09 8.62
C GLU A 3 -13.70 -1.50 10.05
N SER A 4 -14.93 -1.99 10.23
CA SER A 4 -15.51 -2.26 11.56
C SER A 4 -15.34 -3.71 12.02
N GLY A 5 -15.15 -4.66 11.11
CA GLY A 5 -15.10 -6.08 11.46
C GLY A 5 -14.34 -6.97 10.46
N GLY A 6 -13.51 -6.35 9.62
CA GLY A 6 -12.69 -7.06 8.65
C GLY A 6 -13.47 -7.75 7.52
N PRO A 7 -12.77 -8.58 6.71
CA PRO A 7 -13.38 -9.28 5.59
C PRO A 7 -14.53 -10.19 5.99
N ALA A 8 -14.47 -10.82 7.18
CA ALA A 8 -15.51 -11.71 7.69
C ALA A 8 -16.86 -10.98 7.83
N ALA A 9 -16.86 -9.73 8.29
CA ALA A 9 -18.06 -8.93 8.46
C ALA A 9 -18.68 -8.41 7.15
N VAL A 10 -18.03 -8.58 5.99
CA VAL A 10 -18.56 -8.14 4.70
C VAL A 10 -19.51 -9.18 4.11
N THR A 11 -20.73 -8.76 3.76
CA THR A 11 -21.70 -9.57 3.01
C THR A 11 -22.32 -8.75 1.87
N LEU A 12 -22.57 -9.38 0.71
CA LEU A 12 -23.20 -8.71 -0.44
C LEU A 12 -24.58 -8.12 -0.11
N ARG A 13 -25.35 -8.83 0.72
CA ARG A 13 -26.68 -8.40 1.17
C ARG A 13 -26.61 -7.09 1.95
N GLU A 14 -25.72 -6.99 2.93
CA GLU A 14 -25.59 -5.79 3.76
C GLU A 14 -24.96 -4.63 2.99
N VAL A 15 -24.05 -4.93 2.05
CA VAL A 15 -23.50 -3.92 1.12
C VAL A 15 -24.62 -3.33 0.27
N GLY A 16 -25.47 -4.16 -0.34
CA GLY A 16 -26.63 -3.68 -1.09
C GLY A 16 -27.60 -2.85 -0.26
N ALA A 17 -27.91 -3.32 0.96
CA ALA A 17 -28.77 -2.59 1.88
C ALA A 17 -28.20 -1.22 2.27
N ARG A 18 -26.89 -1.13 2.55
CA ARG A 18 -26.21 0.12 2.90
C ARG A 18 -26.06 1.07 1.71
N ALA A 19 -25.91 0.54 0.50
CA ALA A 19 -25.84 1.32 -0.72
C ALA A 19 -27.21 1.83 -1.22
N GLY A 20 -28.31 1.45 -0.56
CA GLY A 20 -29.67 1.86 -0.94
C GLY A 20 -30.15 1.24 -2.26
N VAL A 21 -29.52 0.16 -2.72
CA VAL A 21 -29.86 -0.53 -3.97
C VAL A 21 -30.77 -1.73 -3.72
N SER A 22 -31.41 -2.24 -4.77
CA SER A 22 -32.26 -3.43 -4.68
C SER A 22 -31.46 -4.65 -4.21
N ARG A 23 -32.14 -5.62 -3.57
CA ARG A 23 -31.47 -6.83 -3.02
C ARG A 23 -30.65 -7.62 -4.07
N GLY A 24 -31.06 -7.57 -5.34
CA GLY A 24 -30.36 -8.26 -6.43
C GLY A 24 -29.23 -7.47 -7.06
N ALA A 25 -29.18 -6.15 -6.89
CA ALA A 25 -28.21 -5.29 -7.59
C ALA A 25 -26.73 -5.65 -7.30
N PRO A 26 -26.30 -5.96 -6.06
CA PRO A 26 -24.92 -6.37 -5.81
C PRO A 26 -24.50 -7.62 -6.58
N TYR A 27 -25.43 -8.58 -6.75
CA TYR A 27 -25.19 -9.83 -7.50
C TYR A 27 -25.03 -9.60 -9.00
N GLY A 28 -25.50 -8.47 -9.53
CA GLY A 28 -25.24 -8.08 -10.92
C GLY A 28 -23.82 -7.55 -11.15
N HIS A 29 -23.12 -7.12 -10.10
CA HIS A 29 -21.75 -6.58 -10.18
C HIS A 29 -20.70 -7.55 -9.64
N PHE A 30 -21.06 -8.38 -8.65
CA PHE A 30 -20.15 -9.30 -7.99
C PHE A 30 -20.81 -10.68 -7.92
N THR A 31 -20.10 -11.68 -8.45
CA THR A 31 -20.55 -13.08 -8.43
C THR A 31 -20.67 -13.61 -7.01
N ASP A 32 -19.78 -13.19 -6.11
CA ASP A 32 -19.75 -13.58 -4.72
C ASP A 32 -19.03 -12.53 -3.85
N LYS A 33 -18.89 -12.86 -2.55
CA LYS A 33 -18.17 -12.05 -1.57
C LYS A 33 -16.69 -11.88 -1.92
N GLU A 34 -16.04 -12.90 -2.45
CA GLU A 34 -14.61 -12.86 -2.78
C GLU A 34 -14.34 -11.95 -3.97
N ALA A 35 -15.23 -11.95 -4.97
CA ALA A 35 -15.20 -10.99 -6.08
C ALA A 35 -15.34 -9.55 -5.58
N LEU A 36 -16.24 -9.30 -4.63
CA LEU A 36 -16.37 -7.99 -3.99
C LEU A 36 -15.10 -7.59 -3.22
N LEU A 37 -14.55 -8.49 -2.40
CA LEU A 37 -13.33 -8.21 -1.62
C LEU A 37 -12.12 -7.96 -2.55
N THR A 38 -12.01 -8.70 -3.64
CA THR A 38 -10.99 -8.49 -4.68
C THR A 38 -11.13 -7.10 -5.31
N ALA A 39 -12.35 -6.69 -5.65
CA ALA A 39 -12.59 -5.35 -6.19
C ALA A 39 -12.27 -4.23 -5.18
N VAL A 40 -12.56 -4.46 -3.90
CA VAL A 40 -12.20 -3.53 -2.82
C VAL A 40 -10.68 -3.44 -2.65
N ALA A 41 -9.97 -4.57 -2.71
CA ALA A 41 -8.51 -4.60 -2.69
C ALA A 41 -7.92 -3.84 -3.89
N ALA A 42 -8.46 -4.08 -5.10
CA ALA A 42 -8.06 -3.37 -6.31
C ALA A 42 -8.27 -1.86 -6.16
N GLN A 43 -9.41 -1.40 -5.62
CA GLN A 43 -9.61 0.02 -5.32
C GLN A 43 -8.61 0.58 -4.31
N GLY A 44 -8.19 -0.20 -3.31
CA GLY A 44 -7.13 0.20 -2.39
C GLY A 44 -5.80 0.46 -3.11
N TRP A 45 -5.43 -0.44 -4.02
CA TRP A 45 -4.26 -0.28 -4.89
C TRP A 45 -4.39 0.90 -5.85
N GLU A 46 -5.57 1.13 -6.44
CA GLU A 46 -5.86 2.30 -7.25
C GLU A 46 -5.61 3.60 -6.47
N ARG A 47 -6.18 3.74 -5.27
CA ARG A 47 -5.99 4.95 -4.44
C ARG A 47 -4.53 5.19 -4.07
N LEU A 48 -3.79 4.13 -3.75
CA LEU A 48 -2.37 4.23 -3.42
C LEU A 48 -1.54 4.64 -4.66
N GLY A 49 -1.86 4.07 -5.83
CA GLY A 49 -1.26 4.47 -7.11
C GLY A 49 -1.52 5.93 -7.45
N ASP A 50 -2.74 6.45 -7.21
CA ASP A 50 -3.09 7.85 -7.47
C ASP A 50 -2.33 8.81 -6.54
N GLU A 51 -2.11 8.43 -5.28
CA GLU A 51 -1.27 9.19 -4.34
C GLU A 51 0.18 9.23 -4.83
N MET A 52 0.74 8.08 -5.22
CA MET A 52 2.11 8.00 -5.73
C MET A 52 2.28 8.79 -7.03
N GLN A 53 1.30 8.73 -7.93
CA GLN A 53 1.30 9.57 -9.14
C GLN A 53 1.34 11.05 -8.76
N ARG A 54 0.47 11.50 -7.85
CA ARG A 54 0.47 12.89 -7.39
C ARG A 54 1.81 13.32 -6.80
N LEU A 55 2.42 12.48 -5.97
CA LEU A 55 3.75 12.75 -5.38
C LEU A 55 4.86 12.78 -6.42
N LYS A 56 4.79 11.91 -7.43
CA LYS A 56 5.73 11.87 -8.55
C LYS A 56 5.64 13.13 -9.43
N ASP A 57 4.42 13.59 -9.68
CA ASP A 57 4.14 14.70 -10.60
C ASP A 57 4.23 16.08 -9.91
N ASP A 58 4.37 16.13 -8.58
CA ASP A 58 4.53 17.37 -7.82
C ASP A 58 5.96 17.94 -7.96
N SER A 59 6.10 18.86 -8.93
CA SER A 59 7.35 19.57 -9.21
C SER A 59 7.91 20.42 -8.04
N ALA A 60 7.11 20.70 -7.00
CA ALA A 60 7.58 21.41 -5.81
C ALA A 60 8.34 20.49 -4.83
N LEU A 61 8.21 19.17 -4.97
CA LEU A 61 8.89 18.20 -4.10
C LEU A 61 10.25 17.80 -4.67
N ALA A 62 11.26 17.81 -3.81
CA ALA A 62 12.51 17.11 -4.11
C ALA A 62 12.24 15.60 -4.25
N PRO A 63 12.91 14.87 -5.17
CA PRO A 63 12.67 13.44 -5.38
C PRO A 63 12.74 12.59 -4.10
N ARG A 64 13.69 12.90 -3.21
CA ARG A 64 13.84 12.22 -1.91
C ARG A 64 12.65 12.44 -0.97
N GLU A 65 12.06 13.64 -1.00
CA GLU A 65 10.87 13.94 -0.20
C GLU A 65 9.63 13.25 -0.77
N ALA A 66 9.46 13.23 -2.09
CA ALA A 66 8.41 12.45 -2.74
C ALA A 66 8.51 10.96 -2.39
N LEU A 67 9.74 10.41 -2.39
CA LEU A 67 9.99 9.04 -1.96
C LEU A 67 9.64 8.80 -0.49
N ARG A 68 10.04 9.70 0.41
CA ARG A 68 9.70 9.62 1.83
C ARG A 68 8.19 9.60 2.04
N ARG A 69 7.46 10.55 1.44
CA ARG A 69 5.99 10.62 1.51
C ARG A 69 5.33 9.38 0.96
N THR A 70 5.86 8.82 -0.12
CA THR A 70 5.37 7.58 -0.71
C THR A 70 5.45 6.43 0.29
N LEU A 71 6.57 6.24 0.99
CA LEU A 71 6.70 5.18 2.00
C LEU A 71 5.80 5.42 3.21
N LEU A 72 5.67 6.67 3.64
CA LEU A 72 4.76 7.03 4.74
C LEU A 72 3.27 6.88 4.38
N SER A 73 2.91 6.91 3.09
CA SER A 73 1.54 6.62 2.65
C SER A 73 1.13 5.17 2.98
N VAL A 74 2.09 4.23 2.92
CA VAL A 74 1.88 2.82 3.31
C VAL A 74 1.64 2.69 4.81
N ILE A 75 2.44 3.37 5.63
CA ILE A 75 2.26 3.43 7.09
C ILE A 75 0.93 4.09 7.45
N THR A 76 0.58 5.16 6.76
CA THR A 76 -0.69 5.87 6.98
C THR A 76 -1.88 4.97 6.64
N LEU A 77 -1.80 4.20 5.56
CA LEU A 77 -2.84 3.25 5.18
C LEU A 77 -3.00 2.13 6.21
N SER A 78 -1.90 1.55 6.72
CA SER A 78 -1.97 0.50 7.74
C SER A 78 -2.65 0.99 9.03
N ARG A 79 -2.40 2.24 9.43
CA ARG A 79 -3.01 2.86 10.61
C ARG A 79 -4.48 3.25 10.39
N ARG A 80 -4.80 3.91 9.28
CA ARG A 80 -6.15 4.44 9.01
C ARG A 80 -7.14 3.38 8.60
N SER A 81 -6.69 2.33 7.92
CA SER A 81 -7.57 1.31 7.35
C SER A 81 -6.91 -0.08 7.45
N PRO A 82 -6.66 -0.60 8.67
CA PRO A 82 -5.87 -1.82 8.89
C PRO A 82 -6.44 -3.04 8.15
N HIS A 83 -7.76 -3.19 8.11
CA HIS A 83 -8.41 -4.29 7.40
C HIS A 83 -8.31 -4.17 5.87
N LEU A 84 -8.31 -2.96 5.32
CA LEU A 84 -8.07 -2.74 3.89
C LEU A 84 -6.60 -3.01 3.56
N TYR A 85 -5.68 -2.52 4.38
CA TYR A 85 -4.26 -2.80 4.26
C TYR A 85 -4.01 -4.32 4.25
N GLN A 86 -4.48 -5.06 5.25
CA GLN A 86 -4.36 -6.52 5.29
C GLN A 86 -4.95 -7.21 4.06
N LEU A 87 -6.11 -6.74 3.59
CA LEU A 87 -6.77 -7.27 2.41
C LEU A 87 -5.93 -7.06 1.13
N MET A 88 -5.31 -5.89 0.97
CA MET A 88 -4.45 -5.58 -0.20
C MET A 88 -3.21 -6.48 -0.28
N PHE A 89 -2.66 -6.90 0.86
CA PHE A 89 -1.47 -7.74 0.96
C PHE A 89 -1.76 -9.23 1.09
N THR A 90 -3.03 -9.65 0.91
CA THR A 90 -3.43 -11.05 0.89
C THR A 90 -3.68 -11.48 -0.55
N ARG A 91 -3.25 -12.69 -0.93
CA ARG A 91 -3.55 -13.25 -2.25
C ARG A 91 -5.08 -13.43 -2.39
N PRO A 92 -5.72 -12.87 -3.43
CA PRO A 92 -7.14 -13.10 -3.67
C PRO A 92 -7.46 -14.59 -3.85
N VAL A 93 -8.63 -15.01 -3.37
CA VAL A 93 -9.14 -16.39 -3.55
C VAL A 93 -9.70 -16.59 -4.97
N GLY A 94 -10.20 -15.51 -5.60
CA GLY A 94 -10.75 -15.50 -6.95
C GLY A 94 -9.78 -14.97 -8.01
N ASP A 95 -10.34 -14.45 -9.11
CA ASP A 95 -9.57 -13.85 -10.21
C ASP A 95 -8.75 -12.64 -9.72
N PRO A 96 -7.42 -12.69 -9.75
CA PRO A 96 -6.58 -11.61 -9.24
C PRO A 96 -6.37 -10.48 -10.26
N GLU A 97 -6.88 -10.57 -11.49
CA GLU A 97 -6.50 -9.69 -12.59
C GLU A 97 -6.65 -8.20 -12.26
N ALA A 98 -7.78 -7.80 -11.66
CA ALA A 98 -8.01 -6.40 -11.27
C ALA A 98 -7.02 -5.91 -10.21
N VAL A 99 -6.69 -6.75 -9.23
CA VAL A 99 -5.70 -6.43 -8.18
C VAL A 99 -4.31 -6.34 -8.78
N VAL A 100 -3.94 -7.28 -9.66
CA VAL A 100 -2.63 -7.29 -10.32
C VAL A 100 -2.44 -6.04 -11.16
N ARG A 101 -3.42 -5.65 -11.98
CA ARG A 101 -3.34 -4.43 -12.79
C ARG A 101 -3.19 -3.17 -11.92
N ALA A 102 -4.00 -3.05 -10.87
CA ALA A 102 -3.94 -1.89 -9.97
C ALA A 102 -2.61 -1.81 -9.20
N ALA A 103 -2.10 -2.95 -8.74
CA ALA A 103 -0.82 -3.04 -8.05
C ALA A 103 0.36 -2.76 -9.00
N GLN A 104 0.30 -3.21 -10.25
CA GLN A 104 1.30 -2.90 -11.27
C GLN A 104 1.38 -1.39 -11.55
N ARG A 105 0.24 -0.73 -11.73
CA ARG A 105 0.21 0.73 -11.91
C ARG A 105 0.84 1.47 -10.73
N MET A 106 0.51 1.06 -9.50
CA MET A 106 1.16 1.59 -8.29
C MET A 106 2.68 1.37 -8.31
N CYS A 107 3.14 0.14 -8.64
CA CYS A 107 4.56 -0.18 -8.77
C CYS A 107 5.27 0.69 -9.82
N ASP A 108 4.63 0.97 -10.96
CA ASP A 108 5.20 1.81 -12.02
C ASP A 108 5.43 3.25 -11.53
N HIS A 109 4.48 3.82 -10.80
CA HIS A 109 4.65 5.15 -10.19
C HIS A 109 5.75 5.14 -9.13
N PHE A 110 5.75 4.13 -8.26
CA PHE A 110 6.76 3.98 -7.22
C PHE A 110 8.17 3.83 -7.80
N LEU A 111 8.35 3.00 -8.83
CA LEU A 111 9.62 2.83 -9.54
C LEU A 111 10.10 4.14 -10.17
N GLY A 112 9.19 4.94 -10.73
CA GLY A 112 9.52 6.26 -11.25
C GLY A 112 10.07 7.21 -10.17
N ILE A 113 9.47 7.21 -8.98
CA ILE A 113 9.93 8.02 -7.85
C ILE A 113 11.30 7.53 -7.35
N VAL A 114 11.48 6.22 -7.23
CA VAL A 114 12.75 5.63 -6.78
C VAL A 114 13.87 5.92 -7.79
N SER A 115 13.61 5.76 -9.10
CA SER A 115 14.58 6.07 -10.15
C SER A 115 15.06 7.52 -10.09
N ALA A 116 14.17 8.48 -9.82
CA ALA A 116 14.55 9.89 -9.66
C ALA A 116 15.53 10.16 -8.51
N VAL A 117 15.71 9.21 -7.58
CA VAL A 117 16.64 9.30 -6.45
C VAL A 117 17.93 8.49 -6.70
N VAL A 118 17.83 7.28 -7.26
CA VAL A 118 18.96 6.32 -7.33
C VAL A 118 19.44 6.02 -8.76
N GLY A 119 18.74 6.50 -9.78
CA GLY A 119 18.95 6.16 -11.19
C GLY A 119 18.28 4.85 -11.61
N ASP A 120 18.02 4.72 -12.92
CA ASP A 120 17.24 3.61 -13.49
C ASP A 120 17.85 2.22 -13.22
N GLU A 121 19.18 2.09 -13.31
CA GLU A 121 19.88 0.79 -13.18
C GLU A 121 19.66 0.15 -11.79
N GLU A 122 19.53 0.98 -10.76
CA GLU A 122 19.41 0.55 -9.37
C GLU A 122 17.97 0.62 -8.84
N ALA A 123 17.05 1.24 -9.59
CA ALA A 123 15.70 1.55 -9.13
C ALA A 123 14.93 0.32 -8.65
N SER A 124 14.93 -0.77 -9.43
CA SER A 124 14.16 -1.98 -9.11
C SER A 124 14.58 -2.63 -7.78
N ARG A 125 15.89 -2.71 -7.50
CA ARG A 125 16.40 -3.32 -6.26
C ARG A 125 16.10 -2.45 -5.05
N HIS A 126 16.28 -1.13 -5.19
CA HIS A 126 15.98 -0.18 -4.13
C HIS A 126 14.48 -0.11 -3.84
N ALA A 127 13.64 -0.11 -4.87
CA ALA A 127 12.19 -0.16 -4.72
C ALA A 127 11.76 -1.40 -3.91
N ALA A 128 12.27 -2.58 -4.27
CA ALA A 128 11.96 -3.81 -3.55
C ALA A 128 12.34 -3.74 -2.05
N ILE A 129 13.55 -3.26 -1.74
CA ILE A 129 14.02 -3.10 -0.34
C ILE A 129 13.17 -2.08 0.41
N LEU A 130 12.89 -0.92 -0.21
CA LEU A 130 12.13 0.16 0.39
C LEU A 130 10.70 -0.25 0.72
N LEU A 131 10.00 -0.85 -0.24
CA LEU A 131 8.63 -1.30 -0.05
C LEU A 131 8.55 -2.43 0.98
N THR A 132 9.49 -3.38 0.94
CA THR A 132 9.59 -4.44 1.95
C THR A 132 9.85 -3.87 3.35
N GLY A 133 10.75 -2.88 3.46
CA GLY A 133 11.04 -2.20 4.71
C GLY A 133 9.82 -1.45 5.26
N ALA A 134 9.08 -0.75 4.42
CA ALA A 134 7.83 -0.08 4.81
C ALA A 134 6.75 -1.07 5.26
N HIS A 135 6.58 -2.19 4.55
CA HIS A 135 5.65 -3.25 4.97
C HIS A 135 6.06 -3.90 6.28
N GLY A 136 7.36 -4.16 6.45
CA GLY A 136 7.91 -4.69 7.69
C GLY A 136 7.65 -3.75 8.87
N ALA A 137 7.97 -2.46 8.71
CA ALA A 137 7.71 -1.45 9.73
C ALA A 137 6.21 -1.37 10.08
N ALA A 138 5.33 -1.29 9.09
CA ALA A 138 3.88 -1.27 9.29
C ALA A 138 3.37 -2.54 10.01
N GLY A 139 3.84 -3.71 9.58
CA GLY A 139 3.43 -4.98 10.19
C GLY A 139 3.87 -5.09 11.65
N VAL A 140 5.13 -4.75 11.92
CA VAL A 140 5.69 -4.77 13.27
C VAL A 140 5.03 -3.74 14.18
N GLU A 141 4.74 -2.54 13.68
CA GLU A 141 4.02 -1.50 14.43
C GLU A 141 2.68 -2.01 14.96
N THR A 142 1.90 -2.75 14.14
CA THR A 142 0.59 -3.26 14.57
C THR A 142 0.66 -4.24 15.75
N THR A 143 1.85 -4.80 16.03
CA THR A 143 2.07 -5.69 17.17
C THR A 143 2.48 -4.96 18.46
N GLY A 144 2.75 -3.64 18.38
CA GLY A 144 3.29 -2.85 19.48
C GLY A 144 4.77 -3.08 19.78
N LEU A 145 5.46 -3.91 18.99
CA LEU A 145 6.86 -4.26 19.26
C LEU A 145 7.85 -3.09 19.08
N LEU A 146 7.53 -2.12 18.22
CA LEU A 146 8.38 -0.95 17.97
C LEU A 146 8.58 -0.08 19.23
N ASP A 147 7.57 -0.01 20.09
CA ASP A 147 7.57 0.82 21.30
C ASP A 147 8.19 0.13 22.53
N THR A 148 8.57 -1.14 22.40
CA THR A 148 9.20 -1.88 23.51
C THR A 148 10.55 -1.29 23.88
N ASP A 149 11.01 -1.51 25.12
CA ASP A 149 12.33 -1.08 25.59
C ASP A 149 13.49 -1.59 24.72
N LYS A 150 13.27 -2.67 23.96
CA LYS A 150 14.28 -3.26 23.09
C LYS A 150 14.55 -2.41 21.84
N TRP A 151 13.51 -1.81 21.26
CA TRP A 151 13.61 -1.12 19.97
C TRP A 151 13.41 0.39 20.09
N ARG A 152 12.44 0.86 20.89
CA ARG A 152 12.19 2.28 21.19
C ARG A 152 12.25 3.16 19.92
N THR A 153 11.48 2.79 18.91
CA THR A 153 11.49 3.49 17.62
C THR A 153 10.09 3.60 17.02
N THR A 154 9.94 4.37 15.95
CA THR A 154 8.70 4.51 15.18
C THR A 154 8.87 4.00 13.76
N ALA A 155 7.76 3.72 13.07
CA ALA A 155 7.80 3.39 11.65
C ALA A 155 8.44 4.53 10.82
N GLU A 156 8.18 5.79 11.17
CA GLU A 156 8.79 6.97 10.55
C GLU A 156 10.32 6.97 10.66
N GLU A 157 10.85 6.73 11.86
CA GLU A 157 12.30 6.68 12.09
C GLU A 157 12.96 5.53 11.31
N LEU A 158 12.31 4.36 11.26
CA LEU A 158 12.80 3.24 10.46
C LEU A 158 12.84 3.57 8.97
N ILE A 159 11.82 4.27 8.44
CA ILE A 159 11.81 4.75 7.06
C ILE A 159 12.94 5.75 6.82
N ASP A 160 13.16 6.69 7.75
CA ASP A 160 14.21 7.69 7.62
C ASP A 160 15.62 7.08 7.62
N ILE A 161 15.85 6.09 8.49
CA ILE A 161 17.08 5.30 8.53
C ILE A 161 17.25 4.53 7.21
N LEU A 162 16.20 3.87 6.73
CA LEU A 162 16.24 3.10 5.48
C LEU A 162 16.62 4.01 4.30
N LEU A 163 15.98 5.17 4.17
CA LEU A 163 16.28 6.15 3.13
C LEU A 163 17.72 6.69 3.22
N ALA A 164 18.29 6.80 4.42
CA ALA A 164 19.68 7.23 4.59
C ALA A 164 20.69 6.19 4.07
N THR A 165 20.34 4.91 4.03
CA THR A 165 21.25 3.85 3.53
C THR A 165 21.37 3.84 2.01
N ILE A 166 20.33 4.29 1.30
CA ILE A 166 20.22 4.28 -0.16
C ILE A 166 20.96 5.44 -0.82
N ALA A 167 21.19 6.52 -0.08
CA ALA A 167 21.78 7.76 -0.59
C ALA A 167 23.32 7.73 -0.73
N LYS A 168 24.01 6.63 -0.39
CA LYS A 168 25.46 6.53 -0.61
C LYS A 168 25.70 5.83 -1.95
N PRO A 169 26.23 6.54 -2.97
CA PRO A 169 26.78 5.86 -4.12
C PRO A 169 27.81 4.87 -3.59
N SER A 170 27.69 3.60 -3.99
CA SER A 170 28.78 2.66 -3.85
C SER A 170 29.98 3.31 -4.54
N ARG A 171 31.00 3.68 -3.76
CA ARG A 171 32.32 3.97 -4.32
C ARG A 171 32.79 2.66 -4.95
N ARG A 172 32.46 2.46 -6.23
CA ARG A 172 33.13 1.43 -7.04
C ARG A 172 34.61 1.82 -7.01
N ARG A 173 35.40 0.99 -6.32
CA ARG A 173 36.85 0.99 -6.39
C ARG A 173 37.30 0.46 -7.74
#